data_AF-A0A4U9UX47-F1
#
_entry.id   AF-A0A4U9UX47-F1
#
_cell.length_a   1.000
_cell.length_b   1.000
_cell.length_c   1.000
_cell.angle_alpha   90.00
_cell.angle_beta   90.00
_cell.angle_gamma   90.00
#
_symmetry.space_group_name_H-M   'P 1'
#
loop_
_entity.id
_entity.type
_entity.pdbx_description
1 polymer ?
#
loop_
_entity_poly.entity_id
_entity_poly.type
_entity_poly.pdbx_seq_one_letter_code
_entity_poly.pdbx_strand_id
1 'polypeptide(L)'
;MSKQDEQRLLVKIATLYYVDGMKQSEIAGLLNLSQSFVSRSITRCQKEGVVKDQRYPTRQYLPVPEQAIEKQYGIRQAIVVDVDEPLPGRKSNTPLAVPLRTTWKLDCG
;
A
#
# COMPACT_ATOMS: atom_id res chain seq x y z
N MET A 1 32.89 5.43 14.76
CA MET A 1 32.04 4.48 14.01
C MET A 1 31.87 5.03 12.60
N SER A 2 32.01 4.19 11.58
CA SER A 2 31.76 4.62 10.20
C SER A 2 30.26 4.88 10.04
N LYS A 3 29.88 5.90 9.24
CA LYS A 3 28.46 6.12 8.88
C LYS A 3 27.80 4.85 8.33
N GLN A 4 28.59 3.97 7.71
CA GLN A 4 28.10 2.69 7.18
C GLN A 4 27.74 1.68 8.28
N ASP A 5 28.45 1.67 9.41
CA ASP A 5 28.17 0.75 10.51
C ASP A 5 26.85 1.11 11.21
N GLU A 6 26.61 2.42 11.39
CA GLU A 6 25.33 2.92 11.93
C GLU A 6 24.15 2.55 11.03
N GLN A 7 24.33 2.65 9.72
CA GLN A 7 23.27 2.35 8.76
C GLN A 7 22.98 0.85 8.70
N ARG A 8 24.02 0.00 8.77
CA ARG A 8 23.86 -1.45 8.92
C ARG A 8 23.12 -1.81 10.21
N LEU A 9 23.43 -1.13 11.31
CA LEU A 9 22.75 -1.35 12.58
C LEU A 9 21.26 -0.96 12.52
N LEU A 10 20.93 0.18 11.90
CA LEU A 10 19.56 0.63 11.68
C LEU A 10 18.74 -0.38 10.88
N VAL A 11 19.30 -0.87 9.76
CA VAL A 11 18.63 -1.88 8.92
C VAL A 11 18.40 -3.16 9.72
N LYS A 12 19.39 -3.62 10.50
CA LYS A 12 19.26 -4.82 11.32
C LYS A 12 18.16 -4.70 12.38
N ILE A 13 18.07 -3.54 13.05
CA ILE A 13 16.99 -3.27 14.02
C ILE A 13 15.63 -3.27 13.31
N ALA A 14 15.53 -2.65 12.13
CA ALA A 14 14.29 -2.61 11.36
C ALA A 14 13.84 -4.02 10.92
N THR A 15 14.77 -4.88 10.47
CA THR A 15 14.47 -6.27 10.11
C THR A 15 13.90 -7.04 11.30
N LEU A 16 14.57 -6.99 12.45
CA LEU A 16 14.12 -7.71 13.66
C LEU A 16 12.74 -7.25 14.14
N TYR A 17 12.44 -5.96 14.01
CA TYR A 17 11.18 -5.40 14.49
C TYR A 17 10.01 -5.62 13.52
N TYR A 18 10.21 -5.39 12.22
CA TYR A 18 9.14 -5.44 11.22
C TYR A 18 8.98 -6.79 10.53
N VAL A 19 10.08 -7.51 10.30
CA VAL A 19 10.07 -8.80 9.61
C VAL A 19 9.89 -9.93 10.62
N ASP A 20 10.71 -9.93 11.67
CA ASP A 20 10.69 -11.00 12.67
C ASP A 20 9.65 -10.74 13.79
N GLY A 21 9.07 -9.53 13.85
CA GLY A 21 8.02 -9.18 14.80
C GLY A 21 8.46 -9.15 16.26
N MET A 22 9.77 -9.05 16.53
CA MET A 22 10.32 -9.09 17.88
C MET A 22 9.99 -7.83 18.68
N LYS A 23 9.86 -7.96 20.01
CA LYS A 23 9.61 -6.82 20.89
C LYS A 23 10.89 -5.99 21.06
N GLN A 24 10.72 -4.68 21.27
CA GLN A 24 11.85 -3.75 21.46
C GLN A 24 12.79 -4.14 22.60
N SER A 25 12.26 -4.73 23.68
CA SER A 25 13.04 -5.23 24.82
C SER A 25 13.90 -6.44 24.45
N GLU A 26 13.41 -7.32 23.59
CA GLU A 26 14.13 -8.51 23.13
C GLU A 26 15.26 -8.11 22.17
N ILE A 27 14.98 -7.18 21.26
CA ILE A 27 15.98 -6.60 20.34
C ILE A 27 17.08 -5.88 21.12
N ALA A 28 16.71 -5.14 22.18
CA ALA A 28 17.66 -4.47 23.07
C ALA A 28 18.62 -5.47 23.73
N GLY A 29 18.09 -6.58 24.26
CA GLY A 29 18.91 -7.65 24.84
C GLY A 29 19.80 -8.34 23.79
N LEU A 30 19.26 -8.64 22.61
CA LEU A 30 19.99 -9.34 21.54
C LEU A 30 21.17 -8.53 20.97
N LEU A 31 21.00 -7.21 20.86
CA LEU A 31 22.01 -6.32 20.31
C LEU A 31 22.89 -5.66 21.39
N ASN A 32 22.69 -5.98 22.68
CA ASN A 32 23.32 -5.29 23.81
C ASN A 32 23.16 -3.76 23.75
N LEU A 33 21.97 -3.30 23.36
CA LEU A 33 21.62 -1.89 23.24
C LEU A 33 20.59 -1.51 24.29
N SER A 34 20.48 -0.22 24.58
CA SER A 34 19.39 0.27 25.42
C SER A 34 18.07 0.25 24.65
N GLN A 35 16.97 -0.05 25.34
CA GLN A 35 15.61 0.00 24.77
C GLN A 35 15.31 1.37 24.14
N SER A 36 15.77 2.45 24.77
CA SER A 36 15.59 3.81 24.27
C SER A 36 16.37 4.08 22.98
N PHE A 37 17.52 3.44 22.78
CA PHE A 37 18.23 3.50 21.49
C PHE A 37 17.45 2.75 20.40
N VAL A 38 16.94 1.54 20.68
CA VAL A 38 16.13 0.76 19.73
C VAL A 38 14.88 1.53 19.30
N SER A 39 14.17 2.14 20.26
CA SER A 39 12.99 2.99 19.98
C SER A 39 13.34 4.15 19.03
N ARG A 40 14.41 4.90 19.33
CA ARG A 40 14.86 6.00 18.46
C ARG A 40 15.25 5.53 17.06
N SER A 41 15.92 4.38 16.97
CA SER A 41 16.33 3.77 15.70
C SER A 41 15.13 3.42 14.83
N ILE A 42 14.08 2.82 15.40
CA ILE A 42 12.84 2.49 14.67
C ILE A 42 12.17 3.78 14.15
N THR A 43 12.03 4.80 14.99
CA THR A 43 11.46 6.10 14.59
C THR A 43 12.28 6.75 13.47
N ARG A 44 13.61 6.63 13.54
CA ARG A 44 14.51 7.14 12.50
C ARG A 44 14.33 6.38 11.18
N CYS A 45 14.21 5.05 11.21
CA CYS A 45 13.94 4.23 10.02
C CYS A 45 12.61 4.60 9.34
N GLN A 46 11.57 4.92 10.12
CA GLN A 46 10.30 5.43 9.58
C GLN A 46 10.48 6.81 8.94
N LYS A 47 11.17 7.72 9.62
CA LYS A 47 11.39 9.10 9.15
C LYS A 47 12.23 9.18 7.89
N GLU A 48 13.26 8.34 7.79
CA GLU A 48 14.13 8.26 6.61
C GLU A 48 13.51 7.45 5.46
N GLY A 49 12.32 6.86 5.65
CA GLY A 49 11.64 6.06 4.63
C GLY A 49 12.29 4.71 4.34
N VAL A 50 13.18 4.25 5.22
CA VAL A 50 13.83 2.92 5.13
C VAL A 50 12.80 1.81 5.27
N VAL A 51 11.70 2.07 5.97
CA VAL A 51 10.56 1.15 6.12
C VAL A 51 9.30 1.83 5.62
N LYS A 52 8.67 1.23 4.60
CA LYS A 52 7.38 1.66 4.08
C LYS A 52 6.30 0.73 4.64
N ASP A 53 5.57 1.18 5.67
CA ASP A 53 4.41 0.44 6.19
C ASP A 53 3.25 0.60 5.19
N GLN A 54 3.23 -0.24 4.16
CA GLN A 54 2.13 -0.31 3.19
C GLN A 54 0.99 -1.14 3.80
N ARG A 55 0.36 -0.61 4.85
CA ARG A 55 -0.86 -1.21 5.40
C ARG A 55 -2.05 -0.79 4.54
N TYR A 56 -2.54 -1.67 3.70
CA TYR A 56 -3.79 -1.45 2.99
C TYR A 56 -4.93 -1.47 4.01
N PRO A 57 -5.67 -0.37 4.22
CA PRO A 57 -6.87 -0.43 5.03
C PRO A 57 -7.85 -1.37 4.32
N THR A 58 -8.33 -2.39 5.03
CA THR A 58 -9.41 -3.31 4.56
C THR A 58 -10.69 -2.57 4.16
N ARG A 59 -10.78 -1.26 4.45
CA ARG A 59 -11.84 -0.32 4.07
C ARG A 59 -11.90 0.02 2.58
N GLN A 60 -11.06 -0.58 1.73
CA GLN A 60 -11.22 -0.46 0.26
C GLN A 60 -12.30 -1.39 -0.31
N TYR A 61 -12.93 -2.24 0.50
CA TYR A 61 -14.07 -3.03 0.05
C TYR A 61 -15.30 -2.14 -0.09
N LEU A 62 -15.69 -1.87 -1.34
CA LEU A 62 -16.87 -1.09 -1.71
C LEU A 62 -17.93 -2.04 -2.28
N PRO A 63 -18.71 -2.75 -1.42
CA PRO A 63 -19.60 -3.81 -1.88
C PRO A 63 -20.72 -3.32 -2.80
N VAL A 64 -21.14 -2.06 -2.66
CA VAL A 64 -22.27 -1.51 -3.41
C VAL A 64 -21.92 -1.27 -4.88
N PRO A 65 -20.82 -0.57 -5.23
CA PRO A 65 -20.34 -0.49 -6.60
C PRO A 65 -20.01 -1.83 -7.23
N GLU A 66 -19.36 -2.73 -6.48
CA GLU A 66 -18.92 -4.04 -7.00
C GLU A 66 -20.12 -4.89 -7.42
N GLN A 67 -21.13 -5.01 -6.56
CA GLN A 67 -22.36 -5.75 -6.86
C GLN A 67 -23.18 -5.14 -8.01
N ALA A 68 -23.17 -3.81 -8.15
CA ALA A 68 -23.86 -3.13 -9.25
C ALA A 68 -23.21 -3.47 -10.59
N ILE A 69 -21.87 -3.47 -10.66
CA ILE A 69 -21.12 -3.80 -11.87
C ILE A 69 -21.27 -5.29 -12.19
N GLU A 70 -21.19 -6.18 -11.20
CA GLU A 70 -21.40 -7.62 -11.39
C GLU A 70 -22.77 -7.92 -12.00
N LYS A 71 -23.84 -7.28 -11.50
CA LYS A 71 -25.19 -7.45 -12.04
C LYS A 71 -25.37 -6.82 -13.42
N GLN A 72 -24.76 -5.67 -13.67
CA GLN A 72 -24.91 -4.94 -14.94
C GLN A 72 -24.17 -5.63 -16.09
N TYR A 73 -23.00 -6.24 -15.83
CA TYR A 73 -22.13 -6.82 -16.85
C TYR A 73 -22.06 -8.36 -16.82
N GLY A 74 -22.71 -9.02 -15.85
CA GLY A 74 -22.74 -10.48 -15.73
C GLY A 74 -21.38 -11.11 -15.41
N ILE A 75 -20.48 -10.36 -14.77
CA ILE A 75 -19.13 -10.82 -14.41
C ILE A 75 -19.13 -11.48 -13.02
N ARG A 76 -18.24 -12.45 -12.81
CA ARG A 76 -18.20 -13.25 -11.58
C ARG A 76 -17.68 -12.49 -10.35
N GLN A 77 -16.82 -11.49 -10.58
CA GLN A 77 -16.23 -10.70 -9.51
C GLN A 77 -15.78 -9.35 -10.06
N ALA A 78 -16.15 -8.26 -9.39
CA ALA A 78 -15.64 -6.91 -9.63
C ALA A 78 -14.84 -6.43 -8.41
N ILE A 79 -13.73 -5.72 -8.62
CA ILE A 79 -12.97 -5.06 -7.55
C ILE A 79 -12.94 -3.57 -7.87
N VAL A 80 -13.44 -2.75 -6.95
CA VAL A 80 -13.48 -1.29 -7.11
C VAL A 80 -12.49 -0.65 -6.15
N VAL A 81 -11.46 -0.02 -6.71
CA VAL A 81 -10.44 0.71 -5.96
C VAL A 81 -10.75 2.20 -6.02
N ASP A 82 -10.97 2.80 -4.86
CA ASP A 82 -11.03 4.26 -4.75
C ASP A 82 -9.61 4.83 -4.90
N VAL A 83 -9.45 5.82 -5.79
CA VAL A 83 -8.17 6.45 -6.09
C VAL A 83 -8.26 7.92 -5.69
N ASP A 84 -7.67 8.24 -4.53
CA ASP A 84 -7.53 9.62 -4.05
C ASP A 84 -6.62 10.46 -4.96
N GLU A 85 -5.70 9.81 -5.69
CA GLU A 85 -4.80 10.48 -6.63
C GLU A 85 -5.23 10.21 -8.08
N PRO A 86 -5.50 11.26 -8.89
CA PRO A 86 -5.74 11.09 -10.30
C PRO A 86 -4.47 10.54 -10.95
N LEU A 87 -4.61 9.39 -11.62
CA LEU A 87 -3.55 8.80 -12.44
C LEU A 87 -2.85 9.89 -13.28
N PRO A 88 -1.51 9.94 -13.32
CA PRO A 88 -0.78 10.96 -14.07
C PRO A 88 -1.18 10.86 -15.55
N GLY A 89 -1.95 11.85 -16.02
CA GLY A 89 -2.50 11.91 -17.38
C GLY A 89 -4.01 12.05 -17.49
N ARG A 90 -4.78 11.89 -16.40
CA ARG A 90 -6.24 12.06 -16.42
C ARG A 90 -6.64 13.47 -16.01
N LYS A 91 -7.08 14.31 -16.96
CA LYS A 91 -7.73 15.58 -16.62
C LYS A 91 -9.09 15.29 -15.97
N SER A 92 -9.23 15.67 -14.72
CA SER A 92 -10.46 15.58 -13.93
C SER A 92 -11.48 16.58 -14.46
N ASN A 93 -12.34 16.16 -15.40
CA ASN A 93 -13.77 16.51 -15.45
C ASN A 93 -14.41 15.96 -16.74
N THR A 94 -14.51 14.64 -16.87
CA THR A 94 -15.43 14.05 -17.85
C THR A 94 -16.22 12.97 -17.13
N PRO A 95 -17.52 13.17 -16.88
CA PRO A 95 -18.36 12.06 -16.45
C PRO A 95 -18.26 11.01 -17.54
N LEU A 96 -17.99 9.75 -17.17
CA LEU A 96 -18.24 8.61 -18.06
C LEU A 96 -19.76 8.52 -18.27
N ALA A 97 -20.32 9.43 -19.07
CA ALA A 97 -21.47 9.11 -19.87
C ALA A 97 -20.95 8.11 -20.89
N VAL A 98 -21.01 6.83 -20.55
CA VAL A 98 -20.90 5.76 -21.55
C VAL A 98 -22.00 6.07 -22.56
N PRO A 99 -21.69 6.44 -23.82
CA PRO A 99 -22.74 6.64 -24.78
C PRO A 99 -23.35 5.25 -25.01
N LEU A 100 -24.59 5.05 -24.54
CA LEU A 100 -25.49 4.04 -25.05
C LEU A 100 -25.70 4.35 -26.54
N ARG A 101 -24.75 3.94 -27.38
CA ARG A 101 -24.89 3.96 -28.82
C ARG A 101 -24.86 2.52 -29.31
N THR A 102 -26.03 1.92 -29.21
CA THR A 102 -26.55 0.88 -30.12
C THR A 102 -26.22 1.24 -31.56
N THR A 103 -25.14 0.70 -32.11
CA THR A 103 -25.04 0.19 -33.50
C THR A 103 -23.66 -0.42 -33.71
N TRP A 104 -23.50 -1.70 -33.36
CA TRP A 104 -22.55 -2.55 -34.06
C TRP A 104 -23.25 -2.97 -35.35
N LYS A 105 -23.07 -2.16 -36.39
CA LYS A 105 -23.35 -2.57 -37.76
C LYS A 105 -22.34 -3.67 -38.09
N LEU A 106 -22.77 -4.93 -38.01
CA LEU A 106 -22.04 -6.04 -38.62
C LEU A 106 -22.13 -5.86 -40.14
N ASP A 107 -21.10 -5.24 -40.71
CA ASP A 107 -20.68 -5.54 -42.07
C ASP A 107 -19.75 -6.77 -41.98
N CYS A 108 -20.31 -7.95 -42.25
CA CYS A 108 -19.59 -9.13 -42.72
C CYS A 108 -20.50 -9.81 -43.75
N GLY A 109 -20.01 -9.90 -44.99
CA GLY A 109 -20.72 -10.50 -46.12
C GLY A 109 -20.72 -12.02 -46.15
#